data_AF-A0A1H5GLR8-F1
#
_entry.id   AF-A0A1H5GLR8-F1
#
_cell.length_a   1.000
_cell.length_b   1.000
_cell.length_c   1.000
_cell.angle_alpha   90.00
_cell.angle_beta   90.00
_cell.angle_gamma   90.00
#
_symmetry.space_group_name_H-M   'P 1'
#
loop_
_entity.id
_entity.type
_entity.pdbx_description
1 polymer ?
#
loop_
_entity_poly.entity_id
_entity_poly.type
_entity_poly.pdbx_seq_one_letter_code
_entity_poly.pdbx_strand_id
1 'polypeptide(L)'
;MPKRKVAIAVGGVAALGAAALLLPNANASQDQNGQNAASGATGAKTLKSADASDLAGQVQKILGDAFAGSYYDGGKQQLVVNVVDGDDNVIVQAKKAGAVVREVDNSLGELRQAAKTLKTRATIPGTSWAVDPRTDKVLVTADSTVTGAKWDRLQSTVRSLGADMATLKKSAGSFKTFVSGGDAIFSQAQGGNVRCSLGFNVTASDGSPAFLTAGHCGVAAKDWSDSQNGQPVATVDQATFPGNGDFSLVKYNDPNTQAPSEVNVGNGQTVQIKQAADATVGQAVFRMGSTTGLHDGKVTGLDATVNFQSETDPNGVDTVTGLIQTDVCAEAGDSGGSLFTQDGGAVGLTSGGSGDCTSGGETFFQPVTAALQATGATLGDAGASGQAGAGDQAGAGEEAGAGDQAGAGDQSGAADPSASAGGQAGSGDQAGSGDQAGAGDQAGAGDGSGAGGDQIGGGADPSGAAGDQSGSGAADDGSSQTDTH
;
A
#
# COMPACT_ATOMS: atom_id res chain seq x y z
N MET A 1 -40.78 -65.86 30.88
CA MET A 1 -40.90 -66.90 29.82
C MET A 1 -41.93 -66.41 28.81
N PRO A 2 -41.90 -66.84 27.53
CA PRO A 2 -40.99 -67.79 26.88
C PRO A 2 -39.63 -67.10 26.52
N LYS A 3 -38.50 -67.74 26.13
CA LYS A 3 -38.20 -68.95 25.35
C LYS A 3 -38.52 -68.76 23.84
N ARG A 4 -37.69 -69.13 22.87
CA ARG A 4 -36.34 -69.74 22.81
C ARG A 4 -35.79 -69.51 21.39
N LYS A 5 -34.47 -69.51 21.21
CA LYS A 5 -33.77 -70.42 20.28
C LYS A 5 -32.27 -70.43 20.61
N VAL A 6 -31.60 -71.53 20.27
CA VAL A 6 -30.18 -71.80 20.52
C VAL A 6 -29.61 -72.44 19.26
N ALA A 7 -28.36 -72.11 18.93
CA ALA A 7 -27.51 -72.90 18.04
C ALA A 7 -26.08 -72.88 18.61
N ILE A 8 -25.33 -73.97 18.39
CA ILE A 8 -23.96 -74.16 18.89
C ILE A 8 -23.09 -74.52 17.69
N ALA A 9 -21.88 -73.97 17.63
CA ALA A 9 -20.78 -74.45 16.80
C ALA A 9 -19.47 -74.35 17.60
N VAL A 10 -18.47 -75.16 17.27
CA VAL A 10 -17.32 -75.45 18.14
C VAL A 10 -15.99 -75.04 17.51
N GLY A 11 -15.14 -74.38 18.31
CA GLY A 11 -13.68 -74.47 18.35
C GLY A 11 -12.84 -74.40 17.06
N GLY A 12 -11.92 -73.43 16.99
CA GLY A 12 -10.91 -73.38 15.92
C GLY A 12 -9.72 -72.46 16.18
N VAL A 13 -8.65 -73.02 16.76
CA VAL A 13 -7.23 -72.56 16.71
C VAL A 13 -6.89 -71.17 17.29
N ALA A 14 -5.74 -71.08 17.97
CA ALA A 14 -5.21 -69.84 18.51
C ALA A 14 -4.16 -69.19 17.59
N ALA A 15 -4.17 -67.85 17.51
CA ALA A 15 -3.06 -67.05 16.99
C ALA A 15 -3.00 -65.69 17.71
N LEU A 16 -1.91 -65.42 18.42
CA LEU A 16 -1.64 -64.12 19.05
C LEU A 16 -1.08 -63.15 18.01
N GLY A 17 -1.95 -62.44 17.29
CA GLY A 17 -1.58 -61.40 16.33
C GLY A 17 -1.49 -60.02 17.00
N ALA A 18 -0.28 -59.57 17.32
CA ALA A 18 -0.04 -58.20 17.81
C ALA A 18 -0.04 -57.20 16.64
N ALA A 19 -1.19 -56.55 16.39
CA ALA A 19 -1.31 -55.50 15.38
C ALA A 19 -0.89 -54.13 15.96
N ALA A 20 0.37 -53.74 15.74
CA ALA A 20 0.82 -52.38 16.05
C ALA A 20 0.29 -51.38 15.01
N LEU A 21 -0.40 -50.33 15.46
CA LEU A 21 -0.82 -49.22 14.60
C LEU A 21 0.40 -48.36 14.24
N LEU A 22 0.82 -48.44 12.97
CA LEU A 22 1.88 -47.60 12.43
C LEU A 22 1.36 -46.19 12.14
N LEU A 23 1.87 -45.20 12.88
CA LEU A 23 1.85 -43.81 12.47
C LEU A 23 3.00 -43.55 11.48
N PRO A 24 2.79 -42.78 10.39
CA PRO A 24 3.84 -42.50 9.42
C PRO A 24 4.84 -41.47 9.97
N ASN A 25 5.99 -41.94 10.44
CA ASN A 25 7.13 -41.07 10.73
C ASN A 25 7.72 -40.54 9.41
N ALA A 26 7.79 -39.21 9.28
CA ALA A 26 8.56 -38.59 8.20
C ALA A 26 10.08 -38.79 8.42
N ASN A 27 10.83 -38.89 7.32
CA ASN A 27 12.22 -39.35 7.35
C ASN A 27 13.16 -38.42 8.13
N ALA A 28 13.89 -38.99 9.09
CA ALA A 28 15.15 -38.44 9.60
C ALA A 28 16.27 -39.42 9.20
N SER A 29 17.23 -38.96 8.39
CA SER A 29 18.38 -39.81 8.03
C SER A 29 19.30 -39.97 9.24
N GLN A 30 19.53 -41.22 9.67
CA GLN A 30 20.51 -41.57 10.67
C GLN A 30 21.51 -42.56 10.08
N ASP A 31 22.65 -42.04 9.61
CA ASP A 31 23.80 -42.88 9.31
C ASP A 31 24.34 -43.49 10.60
N GLN A 32 24.22 -44.81 10.72
CA GLN A 32 24.76 -45.55 11.86
C GLN A 32 26.22 -45.91 11.60
N ASN A 33 27.13 -45.34 12.39
CA ASN A 33 28.43 -45.95 12.63
C ASN A 33 28.82 -45.75 14.10
N GLY A 34 28.38 -46.66 14.96
CA GLY A 34 28.55 -46.56 16.40
C GLY A 34 29.79 -47.31 16.89
N GLN A 35 30.62 -46.63 17.69
CA GLN A 35 31.40 -47.22 18.80
C GLN A 35 32.22 -46.16 19.55
N ASN A 36 31.57 -45.45 20.49
CA ASN A 36 32.14 -45.14 21.81
C ASN A 36 31.08 -44.52 22.72
N ALA A 37 31.15 -44.83 24.01
CA ALA A 37 30.33 -44.19 25.04
C ALA A 37 31.11 -43.05 25.72
N ALA A 38 30.39 -42.22 26.49
CA ALA A 38 30.93 -41.19 27.38
C ALA A 38 31.66 -39.99 26.73
N SER A 39 30.92 -39.21 25.93
CA SER A 39 31.08 -37.75 25.90
C SER A 39 29.73 -37.06 25.72
N GLY A 40 29.54 -35.90 26.36
CA GLY A 40 28.29 -35.14 26.24
C GLY A 40 28.26 -34.35 24.94
N ALA A 41 27.26 -34.57 24.10
CA ALA A 41 27.12 -33.91 22.80
C ALA A 41 26.64 -32.44 22.92
N THR A 42 27.49 -31.57 23.46
CA THR A 42 27.24 -30.12 23.61
C THR A 42 27.48 -29.34 22.31
N GLY A 43 26.90 -29.81 21.20
CA GLY A 43 26.96 -29.16 19.89
C GLY A 43 25.75 -28.25 19.65
N ALA A 44 26.00 -27.03 19.15
CA ALA A 44 24.92 -26.17 18.66
C ALA A 44 24.26 -26.79 17.42
N LYS A 45 22.93 -26.82 17.40
CA LYS A 45 22.13 -27.47 16.36
C LYS A 45 22.01 -26.57 15.14
N THR A 46 22.07 -27.17 13.96
CA THR A 46 21.58 -26.52 12.74
C THR A 46 20.05 -26.55 12.71
N LEU A 47 19.43 -25.49 12.20
CA LEU A 47 17.98 -25.36 12.02
C LEU A 47 17.65 -24.42 10.85
N LYS A 48 16.43 -24.44 10.33
CA LYS A 48 16.03 -23.51 9.27
C LYS A 48 15.77 -22.12 9.86
N SER A 49 15.83 -21.10 9.00
CA SER A 49 15.49 -19.72 9.38
C SER A 49 14.08 -19.57 9.96
N ALA A 50 13.11 -20.34 9.46
CA ALA A 50 11.74 -20.37 9.98
C ALA A 50 11.66 -20.91 11.42
N ASP A 51 12.43 -21.96 11.72
CA ASP A 51 12.44 -22.64 13.02
C ASP A 51 13.13 -21.79 14.13
N ALA A 52 13.92 -20.79 13.72
CA ALA A 52 14.77 -20.01 14.61
C ALA A 52 13.99 -19.14 15.61
N SER A 53 12.83 -18.61 15.21
CA SER A 53 11.96 -17.80 16.06
C SER A 53 11.36 -18.61 17.21
N ASP A 54 10.94 -19.85 16.94
CA ASP A 54 10.38 -20.75 17.96
C ASP A 54 11.44 -21.20 18.96
N LEU A 55 12.66 -21.51 18.49
CA LEU A 55 13.77 -21.83 19.39
C LEU A 55 14.18 -20.61 20.23
N ALA A 56 14.21 -19.40 19.66
CA ALA A 56 14.48 -18.17 20.41
C ALA A 56 13.43 -17.93 21.51
N GLY A 57 12.15 -18.07 21.17
CA GLY A 57 11.04 -17.93 22.12
C GLY A 57 10.99 -19.04 23.19
N GLN A 58 11.58 -20.21 22.94
CA GLN A 58 11.81 -21.24 23.95
C GLN A 58 12.99 -20.87 24.86
N VAL A 59 14.14 -20.51 24.29
CA VAL A 59 15.34 -20.17 25.07
C VAL A 59 15.09 -18.94 25.96
N GLN A 60 14.43 -17.89 25.45
CA GLN A 60 14.06 -16.73 26.26
C GLN A 60 13.26 -17.09 27.52
N LYS A 61 12.35 -18.06 27.44
CA LYS A 61 11.56 -18.56 28.60
C LYS A 61 12.39 -19.35 29.60
N ILE A 62 13.52 -19.92 29.18
CA ILE A 62 14.44 -20.69 30.01
C ILE A 62 15.45 -19.76 30.71
N LEU A 63 16.00 -18.76 30.01
CA LEU A 63 17.05 -17.88 30.55
C LEU A 63 16.50 -16.68 31.33
N GLY A 64 15.24 -16.29 31.11
CA GLY A 64 14.62 -15.16 31.80
C GLY A 64 15.35 -13.84 31.55
N ASP A 65 15.67 -13.12 32.63
CA ASP A 65 16.33 -11.80 32.57
C ASP A 65 17.77 -11.85 32.03
N ALA A 66 18.43 -13.02 32.04
CA ALA A 66 19.76 -13.19 31.45
C ALA A 66 19.75 -13.22 29.91
N PHE A 67 18.57 -13.26 29.26
CA PHE A 67 18.44 -13.22 27.81
C PHE A 67 18.64 -11.79 27.25
N ALA A 68 19.78 -11.56 26.59
CA ALA A 68 20.13 -10.30 25.95
C ALA A 68 19.71 -10.21 24.46
N GLY A 69 18.82 -11.10 24.00
CA GLY A 69 18.38 -11.17 22.61
C GLY A 69 19.00 -12.33 21.83
N SER A 70 18.69 -12.43 20.54
CA SER A 70 19.16 -13.52 19.69
C SER A 70 19.11 -13.18 18.20
N TYR A 71 19.95 -13.81 17.39
CA TYR A 71 19.93 -13.71 15.93
C TYR A 71 20.21 -15.04 15.25
N TYR A 72 19.68 -15.22 14.04
CA TYR A 72 20.04 -16.33 13.17
C TYR A 72 21.31 -16.01 12.37
N ASP A 73 22.30 -16.89 12.46
CA ASP A 73 23.48 -16.96 11.59
C ASP A 73 23.14 -17.86 10.39
N GLY A 74 22.80 -17.26 9.26
CA GLY A 74 22.42 -17.98 8.06
C GLY A 74 23.58 -18.72 7.38
N GLY A 75 24.83 -18.33 7.63
CA GLY A 75 26.00 -19.01 7.09
C GLY A 75 26.33 -20.31 7.84
N LYS A 76 26.01 -20.36 9.13
CA LYS A 76 26.13 -21.59 9.96
C LYS A 76 24.81 -22.34 10.15
N GLN A 77 23.70 -21.78 9.66
CA GLN A 77 22.33 -22.24 9.93
C GLN A 77 22.04 -22.42 11.42
N GLN A 78 22.46 -21.48 12.26
CA GLN A 78 22.44 -21.59 13.73
C GLN A 78 21.74 -20.40 14.39
N LEU A 79 21.04 -20.65 15.50
CA LEU A 79 20.58 -19.58 16.39
C LEU A 79 21.71 -19.20 17.35
N VAL A 80 22.10 -17.93 17.34
CA VAL A 80 22.96 -17.32 18.36
C VAL A 80 22.09 -16.60 19.37
N VAL A 81 22.29 -16.87 20.65
CA VAL A 81 21.61 -16.23 21.79
C VAL A 81 22.63 -15.44 22.58
N ASN A 82 22.35 -14.16 22.78
CA ASN A 82 23.12 -13.29 23.66
C ASN A 82 22.70 -13.56 25.11
N VAL A 83 23.68 -13.68 26.00
CA VAL A 83 23.50 -13.90 27.43
C VAL A 83 24.32 -12.88 28.20
N VAL A 84 23.74 -12.26 29.23
CA VAL A 84 24.51 -11.37 30.13
C VAL A 84 25.40 -12.23 31.03
N ASP A 85 26.67 -11.85 31.21
CA ASP A 85 27.61 -12.57 32.07
C ASP A 85 27.10 -12.66 33.53
N GLY A 86 27.36 -13.80 34.20
CA GLY A 86 27.05 -14.00 35.61
C GLY A 86 26.55 -15.39 36.05
N ASP A 87 26.13 -16.28 35.13
CA ASP A 87 25.71 -17.65 35.50
C ASP A 87 25.99 -18.72 34.41
N ASP A 88 26.99 -19.59 34.68
CA ASP A 88 27.32 -20.78 33.89
C ASP A 88 26.10 -21.69 33.59
N ASN A 89 25.14 -21.76 34.52
CA ASN A 89 23.95 -22.61 34.39
C ASN A 89 23.05 -22.13 33.23
N VAL A 90 22.91 -20.82 33.04
CA VAL A 90 22.18 -20.20 31.92
C VAL A 90 22.86 -20.57 30.59
N ILE A 91 24.19 -20.48 30.54
CA ILE A 91 25.01 -20.85 29.38
C ILE A 91 24.82 -22.34 29.03
N VAL A 92 24.84 -23.23 30.02
CA VAL A 92 24.61 -24.67 29.84
C VAL A 92 23.19 -24.96 29.35
N GLN A 93 22.17 -24.27 29.88
CA GLN A 93 20.78 -24.45 29.48
C GLN A 93 20.52 -24.02 28.02
N ALA A 94 21.06 -22.87 27.60
CA ALA A 94 20.97 -22.41 26.21
C ALA A 94 21.70 -23.35 25.22
N LYS A 95 22.92 -23.81 25.56
CA LYS A 95 23.65 -24.83 24.80
C LYS A 95 22.86 -26.14 24.70
N LYS A 96 22.18 -26.56 25.78
CA LYS A 96 21.33 -27.77 25.81
C LYS A 96 20.06 -27.65 24.96
N ALA A 97 19.45 -26.47 24.88
CA ALA A 97 18.37 -26.20 23.93
C ALA A 97 18.86 -26.35 22.47
N GLY A 98 20.12 -25.99 22.22
CA GLY A 98 20.82 -26.17 20.94
C GLY A 98 21.31 -24.85 20.32
N ALA A 99 21.20 -23.73 21.03
CA ALA A 99 21.71 -22.45 20.57
C ALA A 99 23.23 -22.35 20.74
N VAL A 100 23.87 -21.54 19.89
CA VAL A 100 25.17 -20.96 20.18
C VAL A 100 24.96 -19.87 21.24
N VAL A 101 25.69 -19.94 22.34
CA VAL A 101 25.71 -18.83 23.33
C VAL A 101 26.83 -17.88 22.97
N ARG A 102 26.56 -16.59 23.15
CA ARG A 102 27.55 -15.52 23.15
C ARG A 102 27.32 -14.65 24.37
N GLU A 103 28.31 -14.54 25.27
CA GLU A 103 28.25 -13.54 26.33
C GLU A 103 28.29 -12.10 25.75
N VAL A 104 27.57 -11.19 26.39
CA VAL A 104 27.50 -9.76 26.01
C VAL A 104 27.38 -8.86 27.26
N ASP A 105 27.73 -7.59 27.09
CA ASP A 105 27.76 -6.61 28.18
C ASP A 105 26.38 -5.99 28.49
N ASN A 106 25.51 -5.78 27.49
CA ASN A 106 24.25 -5.06 27.70
C ASN A 106 23.07 -6.03 27.89
N SER A 107 22.29 -5.84 28.96
CA SER A 107 21.02 -6.55 29.09
C SER A 107 19.98 -6.02 28.10
N LEU A 108 19.02 -6.88 27.74
CA LEU A 108 17.84 -6.46 26.97
C LEU A 108 16.99 -5.43 27.74
N GLY A 109 17.15 -5.32 29.06
CA GLY A 109 16.56 -4.27 29.89
C GLY A 109 17.20 -2.90 29.63
N GLU A 110 18.53 -2.82 29.60
CA GLU A 110 19.29 -1.60 29.37
C GLU A 110 19.15 -1.10 27.93
N LEU A 111 19.22 -2.00 26.94
CA LEU A 111 18.96 -1.69 25.54
C LEU A 111 17.56 -1.09 25.32
N ARG A 112 16.55 -1.59 26.06
CA ARG A 112 15.20 -0.99 26.11
C ARG A 112 15.18 0.37 26.82
N GLN A 113 15.99 0.57 27.86
CA GLN A 113 16.09 1.85 28.58
C GLN A 113 16.80 2.93 27.74
N ALA A 114 17.79 2.55 26.94
CA ALA A 114 18.40 3.40 25.92
C ALA A 114 17.38 3.82 24.85
N ALA A 115 16.57 2.87 24.34
CA ALA A 115 15.48 3.17 23.41
C ALA A 115 14.40 4.13 24.00
N LYS A 116 14.08 4.04 25.30
CA LYS A 116 13.23 5.05 25.98
C LYS A 116 13.91 6.41 26.03
N THR A 117 15.20 6.47 26.31
CA THR A 117 15.97 7.73 26.35
C THR A 117 16.00 8.41 24.98
N LEU A 118 16.15 7.63 23.90
CA LEU A 118 16.03 8.11 22.52
C LEU A 118 14.61 8.63 22.24
N LYS A 119 13.56 7.89 22.63
CA LYS A 119 12.16 8.37 22.49
C LYS A 119 11.95 9.72 23.19
N THR A 120 12.41 9.88 24.43
CA THR A 120 12.23 11.11 25.19
C THR A 120 13.06 12.29 24.65
N ARG A 121 14.31 12.06 24.23
CA ARG A 121 15.26 13.15 23.93
C ARG A 121 15.52 13.38 22.45
N ALA A 122 15.29 12.38 21.60
CA ALA A 122 15.68 12.38 20.18
C ALA A 122 14.60 11.85 19.21
N THR A 123 13.31 11.86 19.59
CA THR A 123 12.22 11.74 18.61
C THR A 123 12.27 12.93 17.64
N ILE A 124 12.77 12.68 16.44
CA ILE A 124 13.02 13.67 15.38
C ILE A 124 12.55 13.05 14.06
N PRO A 125 11.77 13.74 13.21
CA PRO A 125 11.41 13.24 11.88
C PRO A 125 12.65 12.87 11.06
N GLY A 126 12.63 11.70 10.42
CA GLY A 126 13.81 11.13 9.76
C GLY A 126 14.74 10.32 10.68
N THR A 127 14.31 9.92 11.88
CA THR A 127 15.08 9.03 12.78
C THR A 127 14.34 7.75 13.13
N SER A 128 15.10 6.68 13.35
CA SER A 128 14.63 5.39 13.85
C SER A 128 15.69 4.74 14.76
N TRP A 129 15.28 3.79 15.60
CA TRP A 129 16.20 3.00 16.40
C TRP A 129 15.66 1.58 16.64
N ALA A 130 16.55 0.60 16.59
CA ALA A 130 16.25 -0.80 16.84
C ALA A 130 17.34 -1.42 17.74
N VAL A 131 16.99 -2.45 18.52
CA VAL A 131 18.00 -3.29 19.18
C VAL A 131 18.61 -4.20 18.13
N ASP A 132 19.93 -4.12 17.93
CA ASP A 132 20.65 -5.07 17.08
C ASP A 132 21.36 -6.13 17.94
N PRO A 133 20.80 -7.34 18.07
CA PRO A 133 21.45 -8.42 18.80
C PRO A 133 22.76 -8.91 18.14
N ARG A 134 23.11 -8.50 16.91
CA ARG A 134 24.43 -8.84 16.33
C ARG A 134 25.55 -7.96 16.88
N THR A 135 25.34 -6.64 17.02
CA THR A 135 26.33 -5.74 17.63
C THR A 135 26.17 -5.54 19.14
N ASP A 136 25.08 -6.06 19.72
CA ASP A 136 24.68 -5.85 21.12
C ASP A 136 24.40 -4.37 21.48
N LYS A 137 23.91 -3.60 20.50
CA LYS A 137 23.74 -2.15 20.65
C LYS A 137 22.41 -1.71 20.07
N VAL A 138 21.93 -0.55 20.50
CA VAL A 138 20.84 0.14 19.81
C VAL A 138 21.39 0.76 18.53
N LEU A 139 21.01 0.22 17.37
CA LEU A 139 21.29 0.82 16.07
C LEU A 139 20.32 1.98 15.85
N VAL A 140 20.82 3.20 15.99
CA VAL A 140 20.10 4.44 15.66
C VAL A 140 20.42 4.78 14.21
N THR A 141 19.39 4.94 13.38
CA THR A 141 19.55 5.40 11.99
C THR A 141 18.90 6.76 11.81
N ALA A 142 19.65 7.70 11.23
CA ALA A 142 19.14 8.98 10.74
C ALA A 142 19.12 8.98 9.21
N ASP A 143 18.11 9.60 8.63
CA ASP A 143 17.93 9.73 7.19
C ASP A 143 18.72 10.93 6.63
N SER A 144 18.59 11.18 5.32
CA SER A 144 19.25 12.32 4.65
C SER A 144 18.81 13.68 5.20
N THR A 145 17.55 13.83 5.61
CA THR A 145 16.92 15.09 6.08
C THR A 145 17.44 15.53 7.45
N VAL A 146 17.87 14.59 8.31
CA VAL A 146 18.40 14.89 9.65
C VAL A 146 19.77 15.58 9.53
N THR A 147 19.75 16.90 9.69
CA THR A 147 20.86 17.83 9.42
C THR A 147 20.91 18.95 10.46
N GLY A 148 22.06 19.65 10.57
CA GLY A 148 22.28 20.76 11.51
C GLY A 148 21.89 20.43 12.95
N ALA A 149 21.20 21.35 13.62
CA ALA A 149 20.80 21.18 15.02
C ALA A 149 19.96 19.91 15.32
N LYS A 150 19.24 19.36 14.33
CA LYS A 150 18.55 18.06 14.47
C LYS A 150 19.57 16.92 14.59
N TRP A 151 20.59 16.92 13.73
CA TRP A 151 21.69 15.96 13.78
C TRP A 151 22.52 16.11 15.06
N ASP A 152 22.82 17.34 15.48
CA ASP A 152 23.61 17.58 16.70
C ASP A 152 22.88 17.12 17.97
N ARG A 153 21.55 17.34 18.03
CA ARG A 153 20.68 16.81 19.10
C ARG A 153 20.63 15.29 19.12
N LEU A 154 20.57 14.64 17.96
CA LEU A 154 20.62 13.18 17.86
C LEU A 154 21.97 12.63 18.30
N GLN A 155 23.07 13.18 17.75
CA GLN A 155 24.44 12.74 18.02
C GLN A 155 24.83 12.95 19.49
N SER A 156 24.44 14.07 20.11
CA SER A 156 24.65 14.31 21.55
C SER A 156 23.80 13.38 22.44
N THR A 157 22.56 13.07 22.03
CA THR A 157 21.74 12.07 22.74
C THR A 157 22.39 10.68 22.68
N VAL A 158 22.82 10.22 21.49
CA VAL A 158 23.52 8.93 21.33
C VAL A 158 24.82 8.89 22.16
N ARG A 159 25.65 9.94 22.11
CA ARG A 159 26.87 10.02 22.96
C ARG A 159 26.55 9.89 24.46
N SER A 160 25.43 10.45 24.93
CA SER A 160 25.03 10.37 26.34
C SER A 160 24.50 8.99 26.78
N LEU A 161 24.41 8.01 25.87
CA LEU A 161 24.15 6.60 26.20
C LEU A 161 25.43 5.79 26.43
N GLY A 162 26.59 6.31 26.03
CA GLY A 162 27.86 5.57 25.96
C GLY A 162 28.09 4.90 24.60
N ALA A 163 29.36 4.73 24.22
CA ALA A 163 29.76 4.14 22.94
C ALA A 163 29.38 2.64 22.80
N ASP A 164 29.09 2.00 23.94
CA ASP A 164 28.81 0.57 24.01
C ASP A 164 27.33 0.22 24.18
N MET A 165 26.46 1.24 24.26
CA MET A 165 25.01 1.10 24.31
C MET A 165 24.32 1.36 22.95
N ALA A 166 24.88 2.26 22.12
CA ALA A 166 24.23 2.70 20.89
C ALA A 166 25.22 3.08 19.77
N THR A 167 24.83 2.82 18.52
CA THR A 167 25.55 3.24 17.32
C THR A 167 24.68 4.20 16.50
N LEU A 168 25.31 5.17 15.80
CA LEU A 168 24.59 6.11 14.93
C LEU A 168 25.03 5.92 13.47
N LYS A 169 24.10 5.47 12.63
CA LYS A 169 24.25 5.33 11.18
C LYS A 169 23.50 6.46 10.47
N LYS A 170 24.02 6.93 9.34
CA LYS A 170 23.26 7.76 8.38
C LYS A 170 22.83 6.92 7.16
N SER A 171 21.60 7.13 6.70
CA SER A 171 21.05 6.59 5.46
C SER A 171 21.20 7.60 4.32
N ALA A 172 21.20 7.13 3.07
CA ALA A 172 21.35 7.97 1.88
C ALA A 172 20.02 8.62 1.43
N GLY A 173 18.89 7.94 1.62
CA GLY A 173 17.55 8.47 1.35
C GLY A 173 16.88 9.07 2.58
N SER A 174 15.68 9.62 2.41
CA SER A 174 14.77 9.99 3.50
C SER A 174 13.93 8.80 3.96
N PHE A 175 13.42 8.83 5.19
CA PHE A 175 12.34 7.94 5.62
C PHE A 175 11.01 8.52 5.14
N LYS A 176 10.36 7.83 4.20
CA LYS A 176 8.99 8.08 3.76
C LYS A 176 8.08 6.98 4.33
N THR A 177 6.79 7.29 4.53
CA THR A 177 5.73 6.28 4.48
C THR A 177 5.63 5.75 3.06
N PHE A 178 5.41 4.44 2.88
CA PHE A 178 4.90 3.92 1.62
C PHE A 178 3.39 4.17 1.59
N VAL A 179 2.84 4.48 0.42
CA VAL A 179 1.39 4.62 0.23
C VAL A 179 0.93 3.37 -0.51
N SER A 180 -0.03 2.67 0.06
CA SER A 180 -0.62 1.43 -0.44
C SER A 180 -2.13 1.61 -0.63
N GLY A 181 -2.80 0.64 -1.26
CA GLY A 181 -4.26 0.71 -1.42
C GLY A 181 -4.95 0.88 -0.06
N GLY A 182 -5.97 1.73 0.01
CA GLY A 182 -6.69 2.08 1.24
C GLY A 182 -6.14 3.27 2.02
N ASP A 183 -4.90 3.69 1.78
CA ASP A 183 -4.30 4.84 2.49
C ASP A 183 -4.95 6.18 2.10
N ALA A 184 -4.87 7.16 3.01
CA ALA A 184 -5.39 8.50 2.78
C ALA A 184 -4.53 9.29 1.80
N ILE A 185 -5.16 9.91 0.81
CA ILE A 185 -4.55 10.91 -0.06
C ILE A 185 -5.25 12.26 0.12
N PHE A 186 -4.49 13.35 0.08
CA PHE A 186 -4.96 14.71 0.40
C PHE A 186 -4.60 15.70 -0.71
N SER A 187 -5.44 16.69 -0.93
CA SER A 187 -5.16 17.79 -1.86
C SER A 187 -5.78 19.13 -1.41
N GLN A 188 -5.55 20.17 -2.20
CA GLN A 188 -6.10 21.52 -2.05
C GLN A 188 -6.93 21.83 -3.30
N ALA A 189 -8.25 21.94 -3.15
CA ALA A 189 -9.17 22.39 -4.20
C ALA A 189 -9.71 23.80 -3.87
N GLN A 190 -10.45 24.40 -4.80
CA GLN A 190 -11.03 25.74 -4.61
C GLN A 190 -12.08 25.82 -3.48
N GLY A 191 -12.55 24.67 -2.96
CA GLY A 191 -13.39 24.57 -1.76
C GLY A 191 -12.65 24.26 -0.45
N GLY A 192 -11.33 24.01 -0.47
CA GLY A 192 -10.53 23.65 0.72
C GLY A 192 -9.81 22.31 0.61
N ASN A 193 -9.56 21.66 1.76
CA ASN A 193 -8.85 20.38 1.82
C ASN A 193 -9.74 19.24 1.30
N VAL A 194 -9.36 18.63 0.18
CA VAL A 194 -9.97 17.39 -0.32
C VAL A 194 -9.24 16.19 0.30
N ARG A 195 -10.01 15.15 0.65
CA ARG A 195 -9.52 13.85 1.07
C ARG A 195 -10.15 12.77 0.19
N CYS A 196 -9.32 11.91 -0.37
CA CYS A 196 -9.75 10.65 -0.97
C CYS A 196 -8.87 9.51 -0.42
N SER A 197 -9.02 8.32 -0.98
CA SER A 197 -8.22 7.14 -0.66
C SER A 197 -7.50 6.63 -1.91
N LEU A 198 -6.30 6.08 -1.74
CA LEU A 198 -5.59 5.39 -2.81
C LEU A 198 -6.31 4.05 -3.10
N GLY A 199 -6.55 3.73 -4.36
CA GLY A 199 -7.20 2.48 -4.76
C GLY A 199 -6.20 1.35 -4.89
N PHE A 200 -5.36 1.40 -5.92
CA PHE A 200 -4.30 0.42 -6.16
C PHE A 200 -3.06 1.07 -6.75
N ASN A 201 -1.87 0.70 -6.27
CA ASN A 201 -0.62 1.03 -6.96
C ASN A 201 -0.55 0.28 -8.30
N VAL A 202 -0.12 0.97 -9.35
CA VAL A 202 -0.03 0.47 -10.73
C VAL A 202 1.24 1.01 -11.40
N THR A 203 1.71 0.32 -12.43
CA THR A 203 2.68 0.85 -13.38
C THR A 203 1.94 1.55 -14.50
N ALA A 204 2.26 2.81 -14.78
CA ALA A 204 1.68 3.53 -15.92
C ALA A 204 2.23 3.00 -17.25
N SER A 205 1.58 3.34 -18.37
CA SER A 205 1.96 2.91 -19.72
C SER A 205 3.35 3.38 -20.19
N ASP A 206 3.94 4.37 -19.53
CA ASP A 206 5.31 4.84 -19.74
C ASP A 206 6.34 4.20 -18.78
N GLY A 207 5.91 3.25 -17.93
CA GLY A 207 6.73 2.59 -16.92
C GLY A 207 6.84 3.34 -15.59
N SER A 208 6.23 4.52 -15.45
CA SER A 208 6.29 5.30 -14.20
C SER A 208 5.47 4.64 -13.08
N PRO A 209 5.92 4.69 -11.81
CA PRO A 209 5.10 4.28 -10.68
C PRO A 209 3.90 5.24 -10.55
N ALA A 210 2.72 4.68 -10.36
CA ALA A 210 1.45 5.41 -10.29
C ALA A 210 0.45 4.72 -9.36
N PHE A 211 -0.72 5.32 -9.20
CA PHE A 211 -1.87 4.67 -8.57
C PHE A 211 -3.19 5.02 -9.27
N LEU A 212 -4.17 4.14 -9.09
CA LEU A 212 -5.57 4.40 -9.39
C LEU A 212 -6.29 4.95 -8.15
N THR A 213 -7.15 5.93 -8.36
CA THR A 213 -8.14 6.46 -7.40
C THR A 213 -9.41 6.85 -8.16
N ALA A 214 -10.41 7.47 -7.52
CA ALA A 214 -11.63 7.88 -8.20
C ALA A 214 -11.40 9.07 -9.15
N GLY A 215 -12.25 9.17 -10.17
CA GLY A 215 -12.21 10.21 -11.20
C GLY A 215 -12.67 11.56 -10.67
N HIS A 216 -13.71 11.60 -9.84
CA HIS A 216 -14.16 12.85 -9.20
C HIS A 216 -13.06 13.45 -8.33
N CYS A 217 -12.25 12.63 -7.63
CA CYS A 217 -11.04 13.09 -6.95
C CYS A 217 -10.05 13.72 -7.94
N GLY A 218 -9.69 13.00 -9.02
CA GLY A 218 -8.73 13.49 -10.03
C GLY A 218 -9.19 14.72 -10.82
N VAL A 219 -10.50 14.96 -10.93
CA VAL A 219 -11.10 16.17 -11.51
C VAL A 219 -11.12 17.32 -10.49
N ALA A 220 -11.47 17.05 -9.23
CA ALA A 220 -11.53 18.06 -8.17
C ALA A 220 -10.17 18.66 -7.81
N ALA A 221 -9.08 17.88 -7.90
CA ALA A 221 -7.73 18.40 -7.68
C ALA A 221 -6.64 17.64 -8.45
N LYS A 222 -5.64 18.39 -8.93
CA LYS A 222 -4.54 17.88 -9.77
C LYS A 222 -3.39 17.23 -9.00
N ASP A 223 -3.01 17.79 -7.85
CA ASP A 223 -1.75 17.48 -7.17
C ASP A 223 -2.01 16.90 -5.78
N TRP A 224 -1.50 15.70 -5.51
CA TRP A 224 -1.89 14.86 -4.38
C TRP A 224 -0.74 14.53 -3.43
N SER A 225 -1.01 14.60 -2.14
CA SER A 225 -0.07 14.31 -1.05
C SER A 225 -0.48 13.05 -0.27
N ASP A 226 0.51 12.36 0.29
CA ASP A 226 0.36 11.20 1.19
C ASP A 226 -0.04 11.58 2.62
N SER A 227 -0.04 12.88 2.92
CA SER A 227 -0.13 13.39 4.29
C SER A 227 -0.95 14.68 4.36
N GLN A 228 -1.68 14.85 5.46
CA GLN A 228 -2.58 15.99 5.63
C GLN A 228 -1.77 17.29 5.75
N ASN A 229 -1.93 18.18 4.77
CA ASN A 229 -1.11 19.39 4.57
C ASN A 229 0.37 19.10 4.20
N GLY A 230 0.66 17.91 3.68
CA GLY A 230 1.97 17.57 3.09
C GLY A 230 2.22 18.30 1.77
N GLN A 231 3.40 18.08 1.18
CA GLN A 231 3.69 18.49 -0.20
C GLN A 231 3.17 17.45 -1.18
N PRO A 232 2.75 17.82 -2.41
CA PRO A 232 2.34 16.85 -3.42
C PRO A 232 3.46 15.85 -3.75
N VAL A 233 3.15 14.57 -3.65
CA VAL A 233 4.02 13.44 -4.01
C VAL A 233 3.62 12.79 -5.34
N ALA A 234 2.43 13.12 -5.85
CA ALA A 234 1.88 12.59 -7.09
C ALA A 234 1.01 13.65 -7.81
N THR A 235 0.85 13.51 -9.12
CA THR A 235 0.08 14.41 -9.97
C THR A 235 -0.81 13.62 -10.93
N VAL A 236 -2.05 14.09 -11.15
CA VAL A 236 -3.02 13.47 -12.05
C VAL A 236 -2.49 13.48 -13.49
N ASP A 237 -2.44 12.29 -14.09
CA ASP A 237 -2.10 12.05 -15.50
C ASP A 237 -3.38 12.00 -16.34
N GLN A 238 -4.38 11.25 -15.86
CA GLN A 238 -5.66 11.03 -16.51
C GLN A 238 -6.78 10.98 -15.46
N ALA A 239 -7.96 11.51 -15.78
CA ALA A 239 -9.16 11.38 -14.96
C ALA A 239 -10.40 11.29 -15.86
N THR A 240 -11.36 10.44 -15.47
CA THR A 240 -12.67 10.29 -16.12
C THR A 240 -13.74 10.38 -15.05
N PHE A 241 -14.47 11.51 -15.04
CA PHE A 241 -15.71 11.72 -14.29
C PHE A 241 -16.43 12.96 -14.85
N PRO A 242 -17.77 12.96 -14.96
CA PRO A 242 -18.67 11.81 -14.90
C PRO A 242 -18.68 11.01 -16.23
N GLY A 243 -19.69 10.18 -16.47
CA GLY A 243 -19.94 9.52 -17.76
C GLY A 243 -19.58 8.03 -17.78
N ASN A 244 -18.57 7.67 -18.58
CA ASN A 244 -18.18 6.27 -18.84
C ASN A 244 -17.28 5.67 -17.75
N GLY A 245 -17.27 6.27 -16.55
CA GLY A 245 -16.58 5.75 -15.38
C GLY A 245 -16.29 6.82 -14.34
N ASP A 246 -15.66 6.39 -13.24
CA ASP A 246 -15.17 7.22 -12.14
C ASP A 246 -13.78 6.75 -11.69
N PHE A 247 -12.75 7.03 -12.49
CA PHE A 247 -11.35 6.69 -12.20
C PHE A 247 -10.37 7.81 -12.55
N SER A 248 -9.24 7.83 -11.87
CA SER A 248 -8.07 8.63 -12.21
C SER A 248 -6.78 7.81 -12.07
N LEU A 249 -5.87 7.98 -13.04
CA LEU A 249 -4.47 7.58 -12.93
C LEU A 249 -3.66 8.78 -12.43
N VAL A 250 -2.96 8.58 -11.32
CA VAL A 250 -2.12 9.60 -10.66
C VAL A 250 -0.69 9.07 -10.62
N LYS A 251 0.25 9.75 -11.27
CA LYS A 251 1.66 9.33 -11.33
C LYS A 251 2.43 9.89 -10.14
N TYR A 252 3.30 9.10 -9.53
CA TYR A 252 4.19 9.60 -8.47
C TYR A 252 5.28 10.50 -9.07
N ASN A 253 5.54 11.63 -8.42
CA ASN A 253 6.45 12.68 -8.90
C ASN A 253 7.94 12.32 -8.72
N ASP A 254 8.24 11.29 -7.92
CA ASP A 254 9.56 10.67 -7.79
C ASP A 254 9.52 9.31 -8.54
N PRO A 255 10.23 9.15 -9.67
CA PRO A 255 10.17 7.93 -10.47
C PRO A 255 10.80 6.70 -9.77
N ASN A 256 11.46 6.91 -8.61
CA ASN A 256 12.00 5.84 -7.76
C ASN A 256 11.03 5.46 -6.63
N THR A 257 9.75 5.87 -6.71
CA THR A 257 8.76 5.56 -5.70
C THR A 257 8.43 4.07 -5.70
N GLN A 258 8.78 3.40 -4.60
CA GLN A 258 8.38 2.02 -4.35
C GLN A 258 6.88 1.96 -4.08
N ALA A 259 6.11 1.58 -5.11
CA ALA A 259 4.66 1.48 -5.10
C ALA A 259 4.24 -0.02 -5.11
N PRO A 260 4.20 -0.70 -3.94
CA PRO A 260 3.91 -2.14 -3.88
C PRO A 260 2.44 -2.42 -4.26
N SER A 261 2.21 -3.54 -4.96
CA SER A 261 0.87 -4.02 -5.33
C SER A 261 0.19 -4.68 -4.11
N GLU A 262 -0.23 -3.86 -3.16
CA GLU A 262 -0.90 -4.28 -1.92
C GLU A 262 -1.91 -3.23 -1.42
N VAL A 263 -2.86 -3.70 -0.59
CA VAL A 263 -3.80 -2.87 0.17
C VAL A 263 -3.38 -2.89 1.64
N ASN A 264 -3.19 -1.72 2.26
CA ASN A 264 -3.02 -1.56 3.70
C ASN A 264 -4.39 -1.71 4.38
N VAL A 265 -4.62 -2.83 5.06
CA VAL A 265 -5.90 -3.11 5.73
C VAL A 265 -5.92 -2.67 7.20
N GLY A 266 -5.01 -1.76 7.57
CA GLY A 266 -4.84 -1.24 8.91
C GLY A 266 -4.02 -2.16 9.83
N ASN A 267 -3.79 -1.69 11.07
CA ASN A 267 -3.07 -2.43 12.12
C ASN A 267 -1.66 -2.95 11.76
N GLY A 268 -1.04 -2.44 10.68
CA GLY A 268 0.24 -2.93 10.15
C GLY A 268 0.12 -4.22 9.33
N GLN A 269 -1.06 -4.53 8.80
CA GLN A 269 -1.33 -5.67 7.94
C GLN A 269 -1.59 -5.21 6.49
N THR A 270 -1.12 -5.97 5.52
CA THR A 270 -1.41 -5.73 4.09
C THR A 270 -1.99 -6.98 3.42
N VAL A 271 -2.77 -6.77 2.36
CA VAL A 271 -3.26 -7.82 1.45
C VAL A 271 -2.58 -7.63 0.11
N GLN A 272 -1.80 -8.64 -0.31
CA GLN A 272 -1.10 -8.61 -1.61
C GLN A 272 -2.12 -8.70 -2.76
N ILE A 273 -2.03 -7.75 -3.68
CA ILE A 273 -2.85 -7.68 -4.89
C ILE A 273 -2.05 -8.27 -6.06
N LYS A 274 -2.61 -9.31 -6.68
CA LYS A 274 -1.90 -10.18 -7.63
C LYS A 274 -2.33 -9.96 -9.07
N GLN A 275 -3.56 -9.48 -9.26
CA GLN A 275 -4.27 -9.46 -10.53
C GLN A 275 -5.50 -8.54 -10.43
N ALA A 276 -5.96 -8.01 -11.56
CA ALA A 276 -7.31 -7.48 -11.65
C ALA A 276 -8.31 -8.64 -11.76
N ALA A 277 -9.53 -8.44 -11.26
CA ALA A 277 -10.60 -9.43 -11.32
C ALA A 277 -11.95 -8.75 -11.55
N ASP A 278 -12.73 -9.23 -12.52
CA ASP A 278 -14.08 -8.76 -12.73
C ASP A 278 -15.01 -9.20 -11.57
N ALA A 279 -15.94 -8.33 -11.21
CA ALA A 279 -16.92 -8.61 -10.17
C ALA A 279 -18.00 -9.61 -10.63
N THR A 280 -18.50 -10.42 -9.72
CA THR A 280 -19.61 -11.36 -9.94
C THR A 280 -20.67 -11.19 -8.85
N VAL A 281 -21.95 -11.11 -9.22
CA VAL A 281 -23.05 -10.96 -8.24
C VAL A 281 -23.05 -12.10 -7.21
N GLY A 282 -23.13 -11.76 -5.92
CA GLY A 282 -23.04 -12.66 -4.78
C GLY A 282 -21.62 -12.90 -4.23
N GLN A 283 -20.58 -12.52 -4.97
CA GLN A 283 -19.17 -12.57 -4.55
C GLN A 283 -18.96 -11.80 -3.26
N ALA A 284 -18.22 -12.38 -2.31
CA ALA A 284 -17.78 -11.68 -1.12
C ALA A 284 -16.59 -10.77 -1.47
N VAL A 285 -16.65 -9.51 -1.03
CA VAL A 285 -15.68 -8.47 -1.33
C VAL A 285 -15.35 -7.68 -0.07
N PHE A 286 -14.11 -7.19 -0.02
CA PHE A 286 -13.59 -6.33 1.04
C PHE A 286 -13.36 -4.94 0.48
N ARG A 287 -13.76 -3.93 1.23
CA ARG A 287 -13.56 -2.51 0.91
C ARG A 287 -12.59 -1.92 1.93
N MET A 288 -11.57 -1.22 1.45
CA MET A 288 -10.67 -0.43 2.30
C MET A 288 -10.68 1.01 1.82
N GLY A 289 -10.91 1.94 2.76
CA GLY A 289 -10.73 3.37 2.52
C GLY A 289 -10.39 4.09 3.81
N SER A 290 -9.91 5.31 3.65
CA SER A 290 -9.26 6.02 4.74
C SER A 290 -10.23 6.63 5.76
N THR A 291 -11.53 6.76 5.46
CA THR A 291 -12.52 7.30 6.41
C THR A 291 -13.05 6.21 7.32
N THR A 292 -13.63 5.14 6.78
CA THR A 292 -14.29 4.10 7.60
C THR A 292 -13.41 2.87 7.87
N GLY A 293 -12.28 2.73 7.16
CA GLY A 293 -11.35 1.61 7.32
C GLY A 293 -11.73 0.40 6.46
N LEU A 294 -11.51 -0.80 7.00
CA LEU A 294 -11.81 -2.08 6.36
C LEU A 294 -13.24 -2.52 6.69
N HIS A 295 -14.05 -2.73 5.64
CA HIS A 295 -15.40 -3.32 5.72
C HIS A 295 -15.54 -4.46 4.71
N ASP A 296 -16.51 -5.35 4.92
CA ASP A 296 -16.82 -6.46 4.02
C ASP A 296 -18.31 -6.53 3.67
N GLY A 297 -18.62 -7.29 2.62
CA GLY A 297 -19.97 -7.46 2.10
C GLY A 297 -19.97 -8.17 0.75
N LYS A 298 -20.90 -7.81 -0.12
CA LYS A 298 -21.22 -8.53 -1.36
C LYS A 298 -21.50 -7.62 -2.54
N VAL A 299 -21.08 -8.09 -3.71
CA VAL A 299 -21.58 -7.57 -4.99
C VAL A 299 -23.06 -7.92 -5.13
N THR A 300 -23.92 -6.91 -5.25
CA THR A 300 -25.38 -7.05 -5.41
C THR A 300 -25.83 -6.81 -6.86
N GLY A 301 -25.04 -6.09 -7.65
CA GLY A 301 -25.30 -5.83 -9.07
C GLY A 301 -24.05 -5.44 -9.87
N LEU A 302 -24.19 -5.40 -11.20
CA LEU A 302 -23.18 -5.05 -12.19
C LEU A 302 -23.81 -4.13 -13.24
N ASP A 303 -22.98 -3.46 -14.04
CA ASP A 303 -23.40 -2.49 -15.07
C ASP A 303 -24.32 -1.37 -14.54
N ALA A 304 -24.21 -1.05 -13.25
CA ALA A 304 -25.03 -0.05 -12.59
C ALA A 304 -24.81 1.34 -13.19
N THR A 305 -25.89 2.11 -13.28
CA THR A 305 -25.88 3.52 -13.67
C THR A 305 -26.38 4.36 -12.50
N VAL A 306 -25.54 5.27 -12.03
CA VAL A 306 -25.80 6.13 -10.87
C VAL A 306 -25.90 7.56 -11.33
N ASN A 307 -26.80 8.33 -10.72
CA ASN A 307 -27.03 9.73 -11.03
C ASN A 307 -26.76 10.55 -9.77
N PHE A 308 -25.54 11.05 -9.62
CA PHE A 308 -25.17 11.89 -8.49
C PHE A 308 -25.67 13.32 -8.71
N GLN A 309 -25.99 14.04 -7.63
CA GLN A 309 -26.13 15.50 -7.70
C GLN A 309 -24.77 16.07 -8.08
N SER A 310 -24.67 16.91 -9.12
CA SER A 310 -23.37 17.45 -9.52
C SER A 310 -22.83 18.39 -8.43
N GLU A 311 -21.55 18.24 -8.12
CA GLU A 311 -20.81 19.16 -7.24
C GLU A 311 -20.46 20.49 -7.94
N THR A 312 -20.52 20.52 -9.28
CA THR A 312 -20.11 21.68 -10.10
C THR A 312 -21.28 22.50 -10.65
N ASP A 313 -22.46 21.91 -10.83
CA ASP A 313 -23.72 22.61 -11.12
C ASP A 313 -24.79 22.22 -10.08
N PRO A 314 -25.30 23.17 -9.26
CA PRO A 314 -26.34 22.88 -8.27
C PRO A 314 -27.71 22.50 -8.86
N ASN A 315 -27.86 22.50 -10.19
CA ASN A 315 -29.03 21.99 -10.93
C ASN A 315 -28.67 20.81 -11.84
N GLY A 316 -27.39 20.42 -11.90
CA GLY A 316 -26.84 19.40 -12.79
C GLY A 316 -26.84 18.00 -12.16
N VAL A 317 -26.62 17.00 -13.01
CA VAL A 317 -26.56 15.58 -12.62
C VAL A 317 -25.30 14.95 -13.20
N ASP A 318 -24.47 14.40 -12.32
CA ASP A 318 -23.25 13.68 -12.68
C ASP A 318 -23.60 12.19 -12.83
N THR A 319 -24.02 11.79 -14.04
CA THR A 319 -24.35 10.40 -14.37
C THR A 319 -23.08 9.58 -14.60
N VAL A 320 -22.89 8.49 -13.86
CA VAL A 320 -21.81 7.51 -14.07
C VAL A 320 -22.38 6.14 -14.42
N THR A 321 -21.74 5.43 -15.35
CA THR A 321 -22.20 4.16 -15.93
C THR A 321 -21.18 3.04 -15.77
N GLY A 322 -21.62 1.78 -15.86
CA GLY A 322 -20.75 0.60 -15.83
C GLY A 322 -20.21 0.25 -14.43
N LEU A 323 -20.89 0.68 -13.37
CA LEU A 323 -20.42 0.49 -12.00
C LEU A 323 -20.82 -0.88 -11.41
N ILE A 324 -20.01 -1.36 -10.49
CA ILE A 324 -20.30 -2.50 -9.62
C ILE A 324 -21.11 -1.98 -8.43
N GLN A 325 -22.20 -2.65 -8.09
CA GLN A 325 -23.09 -2.30 -6.97
C GLN A 325 -22.85 -3.29 -5.82
N THR A 326 -22.75 -2.79 -4.57
CA THR A 326 -22.53 -3.64 -3.38
C THR A 326 -23.36 -3.19 -2.18
N ASP A 327 -23.49 -4.07 -1.18
CA ASP A 327 -24.02 -3.77 0.16
C ASP A 327 -22.93 -3.35 1.18
N VAL A 328 -21.67 -3.16 0.74
CA VAL A 328 -20.58 -2.70 1.60
C VAL A 328 -20.75 -1.21 1.89
N CYS A 329 -20.56 -0.78 3.15
CA CYS A 329 -20.67 0.64 3.50
C CYS A 329 -19.40 1.44 3.14
N ALA A 330 -19.60 2.74 2.90
CA ALA A 330 -18.55 3.75 2.68
C ALA A 330 -19.07 5.13 3.05
N GLU A 331 -18.18 6.05 3.44
CA GLU A 331 -18.52 7.43 3.80
C GLU A 331 -17.58 8.44 3.09
N ALA A 332 -17.84 9.74 3.24
CA ALA A 332 -17.08 10.78 2.55
C ALA A 332 -15.55 10.66 2.79
N GLY A 333 -14.77 10.63 1.69
CA GLY A 333 -13.32 10.43 1.72
C GLY A 333 -12.85 8.97 1.63
N ASP A 334 -13.77 7.99 1.69
CA ASP A 334 -13.50 6.62 1.25
C ASP A 334 -13.38 6.50 -0.28
N SER A 335 -13.86 7.50 -1.02
CA SER A 335 -13.70 7.69 -2.46
C SER A 335 -12.32 7.30 -2.97
N GLY A 336 -12.28 6.55 -4.07
CA GLY A 336 -11.08 5.97 -4.67
C GLY A 336 -10.55 4.71 -3.97
N GLY A 337 -10.99 4.42 -2.74
CA GLY A 337 -10.51 3.29 -1.94
C GLY A 337 -10.79 1.92 -2.57
N SER A 338 -9.91 0.97 -2.26
CA SER A 338 -9.85 -0.38 -2.83
C SER A 338 -11.11 -1.22 -2.55
N LEU A 339 -11.68 -1.84 -3.57
CA LEU A 339 -12.56 -3.01 -3.44
C LEU A 339 -11.83 -4.24 -4.00
N PHE A 340 -11.66 -5.28 -3.19
CA PHE A 340 -10.79 -6.42 -3.47
C PHE A 340 -11.30 -7.74 -2.88
N THR A 341 -10.72 -8.86 -3.30
CA THR A 341 -11.01 -10.20 -2.75
C THR A 341 -9.94 -10.65 -1.74
N GLN A 342 -10.31 -11.55 -0.81
CA GLN A 342 -9.40 -12.10 0.20
C GLN A 342 -8.15 -12.77 -0.39
N ASP A 343 -8.26 -13.34 -1.59
CA ASP A 343 -7.17 -14.00 -2.30
C ASP A 343 -6.33 -13.05 -3.18
N GLY A 344 -6.64 -11.74 -3.22
CA GLY A 344 -5.79 -10.72 -3.83
C GLY A 344 -6.18 -10.26 -5.24
N GLY A 345 -7.44 -10.40 -5.63
CA GLY A 345 -7.98 -9.77 -6.84
C GLY A 345 -8.39 -8.31 -6.58
N ALA A 346 -7.92 -7.37 -7.40
CA ALA A 346 -8.40 -5.99 -7.41
C ALA A 346 -9.67 -5.90 -8.26
N VAL A 347 -10.78 -5.46 -7.65
CA VAL A 347 -12.13 -5.54 -8.24
C VAL A 347 -12.65 -4.15 -8.63
N GLY A 348 -12.59 -3.18 -7.72
CA GLY A 348 -13.18 -1.86 -7.94
C GLY A 348 -12.53 -0.72 -7.16
N LEU A 349 -12.84 0.52 -7.55
CA LEU A 349 -12.48 1.76 -6.88
C LEU A 349 -13.75 2.41 -6.32
N THR A 350 -13.76 2.84 -5.06
CA THR A 350 -14.95 3.43 -4.41
C THR A 350 -15.39 4.70 -5.16
N SER A 351 -16.58 4.70 -5.76
CA SER A 351 -17.12 5.88 -6.48
C SER A 351 -17.98 6.73 -5.55
N GLY A 352 -19.08 6.16 -5.05
CA GLY A 352 -20.02 6.85 -4.17
C GLY A 352 -21.13 5.90 -3.74
N GLY A 353 -22.09 6.38 -2.95
CA GLY A 353 -23.15 5.52 -2.41
C GLY A 353 -24.21 6.28 -1.63
N SER A 354 -25.04 5.52 -0.92
CA SER A 354 -26.04 6.02 0.01
C SER A 354 -26.04 5.19 1.30
N GLY A 355 -26.47 5.80 2.42
CA GLY A 355 -26.37 5.20 3.75
C GLY A 355 -25.09 5.61 4.50
N ASP A 356 -24.71 4.82 5.50
CA ASP A 356 -23.55 5.06 6.37
C ASP A 356 -23.06 3.73 7.01
N CYS A 357 -21.89 3.70 7.64
CA CYS A 357 -21.34 2.48 8.25
C CYS A 357 -21.95 2.10 9.63
N THR A 358 -22.99 2.78 10.09
CA THR A 358 -23.82 2.40 11.26
C THR A 358 -25.15 1.79 10.84
N SER A 359 -25.77 2.32 9.78
CA SER A 359 -27.09 1.97 9.26
C SER A 359 -27.04 0.92 8.14
N GLY A 360 -25.89 0.74 7.51
CA GLY A 360 -25.76 0.06 6.22
C GLY A 360 -26.09 1.00 5.07
N GLY A 361 -25.96 0.49 3.84
CA GLY A 361 -26.10 1.32 2.65
C GLY A 361 -25.96 0.55 1.33
N GLU A 362 -25.78 1.30 0.27
CA GLU A 362 -25.54 0.82 -1.09
C GLU A 362 -24.37 1.62 -1.67
N THR A 363 -23.27 0.96 -2.01
CA THR A 363 -22.04 1.63 -2.51
C THR A 363 -21.67 1.10 -3.89
N PHE A 364 -21.29 2.03 -4.76
CA PHE A 364 -20.95 1.79 -6.15
C PHE A 364 -19.44 1.93 -6.39
N PHE A 365 -18.91 1.10 -7.27
CA PHE A 365 -17.48 0.99 -7.53
C PHE A 365 -17.17 0.95 -9.02
N GLN A 366 -16.18 1.72 -9.44
CA GLN A 366 -15.63 1.68 -10.79
C GLN A 366 -14.80 0.40 -10.98
N PRO A 367 -15.10 -0.49 -11.96
CA PRO A 367 -14.28 -1.67 -12.23
C PRO A 367 -12.81 -1.33 -12.49
N VAL A 368 -11.90 -2.06 -11.81
CA VAL A 368 -10.45 -1.90 -11.99
C VAL A 368 -10.00 -2.38 -13.38
N THR A 369 -10.60 -3.44 -13.90
CA THR A 369 -10.33 -3.95 -15.26
C THR A 369 -10.58 -2.90 -16.33
N ALA A 370 -11.71 -2.18 -16.26
CA ALA A 370 -12.02 -1.06 -17.14
C ALA A 370 -11.08 0.15 -16.95
N ALA A 371 -10.73 0.50 -15.71
CA ALA A 371 -9.81 1.60 -15.43
C ALA A 371 -8.38 1.35 -15.96
N LEU A 372 -7.87 0.12 -15.80
CA LEU A 372 -6.59 -0.31 -16.38
C LEU A 372 -6.65 -0.28 -17.92
N GLN A 373 -7.73 -0.81 -18.52
CA GLN A 373 -7.91 -0.80 -19.97
C GLN A 373 -7.95 0.62 -20.56
N ALA A 374 -8.64 1.55 -19.91
CA ALA A 374 -8.78 2.92 -20.37
C ALA A 374 -7.48 3.73 -20.25
N THR A 375 -6.69 3.48 -19.20
CA THR A 375 -5.46 4.24 -18.90
C THR A 375 -4.19 3.63 -19.50
N GLY A 376 -4.23 2.36 -19.90
CA GLY A 376 -3.07 1.58 -20.32
C GLY A 376 -2.13 1.19 -19.19
N ALA A 377 -2.53 1.38 -17.92
CA ALA A 377 -1.76 0.99 -16.75
C ALA A 377 -1.87 -0.52 -16.45
N THR A 378 -0.92 -1.07 -15.70
CA THR A 378 -0.91 -2.47 -15.25
C THR A 378 -0.75 -2.56 -13.74
N LEU A 379 -1.38 -3.55 -13.10
CA LEU A 379 -1.05 -3.92 -11.72
C LEU A 379 0.36 -4.52 -11.68
N GLY A 380 1.14 -4.19 -10.65
CA GLY A 380 2.52 -4.65 -10.54
C GLY A 380 2.62 -6.14 -10.22
N ASP A 381 3.59 -6.83 -10.85
CA ASP A 381 3.86 -8.25 -10.59
C ASP A 381 4.13 -8.51 -9.10
N ALA A 382 3.37 -9.44 -8.53
CA ALA A 382 3.42 -9.78 -7.11
C ALA A 382 4.66 -10.63 -6.73
N GLY A 383 5.85 -10.01 -6.82
CA GLY A 383 7.07 -10.52 -6.17
C GLY A 383 8.34 -10.56 -7.03
N ALA A 384 8.89 -9.40 -7.40
CA ALA A 384 10.24 -9.29 -8.01
C ALA A 384 11.28 -8.54 -7.14
N SER A 385 10.93 -8.15 -5.90
CA SER A 385 11.82 -7.49 -4.94
C SER A 385 12.83 -8.44 -4.25
N GLY A 386 13.43 -9.34 -5.03
CA GLY A 386 14.31 -10.44 -4.57
C GLY A 386 15.69 -10.49 -5.24
N GLN A 387 16.09 -9.45 -5.98
CA GLN A 387 17.30 -9.48 -6.80
C GLN A 387 18.60 -9.27 -5.99
N ALA A 388 19.18 -10.36 -5.49
CA ALA A 388 20.62 -10.40 -5.26
C ALA A 388 21.35 -10.32 -6.62
N GLY A 389 22.36 -9.47 -6.76
CA GLY A 389 22.89 -9.06 -8.07
C GLY A 389 24.05 -9.90 -8.64
N ALA A 390 24.61 -9.34 -9.73
CA ALA A 390 25.76 -9.78 -10.56
C ALA A 390 25.45 -10.83 -11.65
N GLY A 391 25.71 -10.46 -12.91
CA GLY A 391 25.51 -11.30 -14.10
C GLY A 391 25.58 -10.52 -15.42
N ASP A 392 26.64 -9.72 -15.63
CA ASP A 392 26.84 -8.90 -16.83
C ASP A 392 27.41 -9.68 -18.04
N GLN A 393 27.33 -9.05 -19.22
CA GLN A 393 27.94 -9.43 -20.52
C GLN A 393 27.26 -10.56 -21.32
N ALA A 394 27.15 -10.48 -22.65
CA ALA A 394 27.35 -9.37 -23.60
C ALA A 394 26.55 -9.62 -24.90
N GLY A 395 26.36 -8.61 -25.74
CA GLY A 395 25.70 -8.73 -27.06
C GLY A 395 26.59 -8.27 -28.21
N ALA A 396 26.37 -8.85 -29.40
CA ALA A 396 26.76 -8.35 -30.73
C ALA A 396 26.13 -9.26 -31.81
N GLY A 397 25.83 -8.72 -33.00
CA GLY A 397 25.54 -9.54 -34.19
C GLY A 397 24.29 -9.16 -35.01
N GLU A 398 24.34 -8.00 -35.68
CA GLU A 398 23.55 -7.81 -36.91
C GLU A 398 24.38 -8.32 -38.10
N GLU A 399 23.76 -8.99 -39.08
CA GLU A 399 23.97 -8.75 -40.52
C GLU A 399 23.04 -9.63 -41.38
N ALA A 400 22.87 -9.28 -42.66
CA ALA A 400 21.94 -9.93 -43.59
C ALA A 400 22.67 -10.68 -44.72
N GLY A 401 22.03 -11.74 -45.26
CA GLY A 401 22.51 -12.49 -46.42
C GLY A 401 21.40 -13.29 -47.08
N ALA A 402 21.40 -13.36 -48.42
CA ALA A 402 20.36 -14.01 -49.23
C ALA A 402 20.88 -15.27 -49.95
N GLY A 403 19.99 -16.17 -50.40
CA GLY A 403 20.38 -17.32 -51.24
C GLY A 403 19.30 -18.40 -51.51
N ASP A 404 18.61 -18.25 -52.64
CA ASP A 404 18.18 -19.28 -53.63
C ASP A 404 17.51 -20.63 -53.27
N GLN A 405 16.22 -20.70 -53.68
CA GLN A 405 15.60 -21.66 -54.64
C GLN A 405 15.18 -23.12 -54.32
N ALA A 406 14.05 -23.48 -54.98
CA ALA A 406 13.50 -24.80 -55.36
C ALA A 406 12.90 -25.74 -54.27
N GLY A 407 11.80 -26.47 -54.51
CA GLY A 407 10.87 -26.47 -55.67
C GLY A 407 9.83 -27.63 -55.66
N ALA A 408 8.70 -27.48 -56.37
CA ALA A 408 7.52 -28.39 -56.48
C ALA A 408 6.75 -28.67 -55.15
N GLY A 409 5.45 -29.03 -55.11
CA GLY A 409 4.38 -29.21 -56.12
C GLY A 409 3.15 -29.93 -55.49
N ASP A 410 1.95 -30.02 -56.09
CA ASP A 410 1.42 -29.34 -57.29
C ASP A 410 -0.13 -29.47 -57.47
N GLN A 411 -0.68 -28.68 -58.41
CA GLN A 411 -1.99 -28.72 -59.12
C GLN A 411 -3.31 -29.26 -58.52
N SER A 412 -4.37 -28.41 -58.51
CA SER A 412 -5.61 -28.51 -59.35
C SER A 412 -6.74 -27.58 -58.84
N GLY A 413 -7.64 -26.99 -59.66
CA GLY A 413 -7.67 -26.81 -61.13
C GLY A 413 -9.06 -26.39 -61.66
N ALA A 414 -9.14 -25.35 -62.51
CA ALA A 414 -10.28 -25.00 -63.40
C ALA A 414 -9.92 -23.78 -64.32
N ALA A 415 -10.60 -23.61 -65.46
CA ALA A 415 -10.34 -22.57 -66.49
C ALA A 415 -11.69 -21.91 -66.92
N ASP A 416 -11.82 -20.59 -67.15
CA ASP A 416 -11.46 -19.79 -68.37
C ASP A 416 -12.49 -19.97 -69.53
N PRO A 417 -12.65 -19.11 -70.57
CA PRO A 417 -12.08 -17.77 -70.87
C PRO A 417 -13.07 -16.66 -71.34
N SER A 418 -12.50 -15.49 -71.68
CA SER A 418 -12.86 -14.55 -72.79
C SER A 418 -13.96 -13.47 -72.62
N ALA A 419 -13.92 -12.31 -73.32
CA ALA A 419 -12.82 -11.52 -73.94
C ALA A 419 -13.31 -10.15 -74.47
N SER A 420 -12.35 -9.32 -74.94
CA SER A 420 -12.48 -8.18 -75.89
C SER A 420 -12.65 -6.77 -75.32
N ALA A 421 -12.39 -5.76 -76.17
CA ALA A 421 -11.98 -4.40 -75.78
C ALA A 421 -12.44 -3.28 -76.76
N GLY A 422 -12.21 -2.03 -76.35
CA GLY A 422 -12.46 -0.79 -77.12
C GLY A 422 -13.62 0.05 -76.55
N GLY A 423 -13.63 1.39 -76.65
CA GLY A 423 -12.54 2.27 -77.10
C GLY A 423 -12.99 3.72 -77.36
N GLN A 424 -12.08 4.67 -77.11
CA GLN A 424 -12.12 6.09 -77.51
C GLN A 424 -13.13 7.01 -76.80
N ALA A 425 -12.94 8.33 -76.95
CA ALA A 425 -13.52 9.39 -76.13
C ALA A 425 -14.34 10.42 -76.93
N GLY A 426 -15.09 11.28 -76.22
CA GLY A 426 -15.80 12.44 -76.74
C GLY A 426 -16.04 13.50 -75.65
N SER A 427 -15.95 14.78 -76.00
CA SER A 427 -15.96 15.93 -75.08
C SER A 427 -17.26 16.74 -75.09
N GLY A 428 -17.48 17.55 -74.06
CA GLY A 428 -18.56 18.55 -73.99
C GLY A 428 -18.28 19.59 -72.89
N ASP A 429 -18.41 20.86 -73.23
CA ASP A 429 -17.91 21.99 -72.43
C ASP A 429 -18.99 22.72 -71.59
N GLN A 430 -18.49 23.67 -70.78
CA GLN A 430 -19.13 24.85 -70.15
C GLN A 430 -19.36 24.79 -68.63
N ALA A 431 -19.28 25.91 -67.89
CA ALA A 431 -18.35 27.06 -67.89
C ALA A 431 -18.82 28.09 -66.83
N GLY A 432 -17.88 28.71 -66.12
CA GLY A 432 -18.07 29.95 -65.35
C GLY A 432 -17.95 29.80 -63.82
N SER A 433 -17.34 30.69 -63.03
CA SER A 433 -16.27 31.73 -63.18
C SER A 433 -16.51 32.83 -62.13
N GLY A 434 -15.47 33.36 -61.48
CA GLY A 434 -15.57 34.35 -60.39
C GLY A 434 -15.23 33.69 -59.04
N ASP A 435 -14.13 34.00 -58.33
CA ASP A 435 -13.38 35.25 -58.09
C ASP A 435 -14.19 36.29 -57.26
N GLN A 436 -13.61 36.99 -56.26
CA GLN A 436 -12.20 37.07 -55.83
C GLN A 436 -12.08 37.42 -54.32
N ALA A 437 -10.84 37.51 -53.81
CA ALA A 437 -10.55 37.87 -52.42
C ALA A 437 -10.54 39.39 -52.15
N GLY A 438 -10.60 39.79 -50.87
CA GLY A 438 -10.39 41.17 -50.43
C GLY A 438 -10.13 41.27 -48.92
N ALA A 439 -9.20 42.14 -48.51
CA ALA A 439 -8.88 42.45 -47.12
C ALA A 439 -9.11 43.96 -46.85
N GLY A 440 -9.31 44.35 -45.59
CA GLY A 440 -9.44 45.76 -45.22
C GLY A 440 -9.66 45.97 -43.71
N ASP A 441 -8.85 46.85 -43.11
CA ASP A 441 -8.91 47.26 -41.71
C ASP A 441 -10.13 48.15 -41.39
N GLN A 442 -10.52 48.29 -40.12
CA GLN A 442 -10.03 49.36 -39.21
C GLN A 442 -10.88 49.47 -37.92
N ALA A 443 -10.52 50.38 -37.01
CA ALA A 443 -11.07 50.47 -35.66
C ALA A 443 -12.17 51.53 -35.49
N GLY A 444 -12.97 51.39 -34.43
CA GLY A 444 -13.91 52.41 -33.96
C GLY A 444 -14.26 52.22 -32.48
N ALA A 445 -14.27 53.31 -31.71
CA ALA A 445 -14.71 53.36 -30.32
C ALA A 445 -15.78 54.45 -30.16
N GLY A 446 -16.72 54.29 -29.22
CA GLY A 446 -17.77 55.29 -28.96
C GLY A 446 -18.90 54.82 -28.04
N ASP A 447 -18.77 55.17 -26.75
CA ASP A 447 -19.78 55.62 -25.78
C ASP A 447 -21.25 55.14 -25.80
N GLY A 448 -21.77 54.80 -24.61
CA GLY A 448 -22.95 55.49 -24.08
C GLY A 448 -24.01 54.69 -23.30
N SER A 449 -24.34 55.19 -22.09
CA SER A 449 -25.48 54.79 -21.20
C SER A 449 -25.34 53.47 -20.42
N GLY A 450 -25.89 53.31 -19.20
CA GLY A 450 -26.43 54.31 -18.27
C GLY A 450 -27.47 53.81 -17.24
N ALA A 451 -27.17 53.97 -15.94
CA ALA A 451 -28.05 53.94 -14.74
C ALA A 451 -28.49 52.60 -14.07
N GLY A 452 -28.45 52.60 -12.72
CA GLY A 452 -28.89 51.55 -11.77
C GLY A 452 -27.91 50.37 -11.58
N GLY A 453 -27.59 49.83 -10.40
CA GLY A 453 -27.88 50.20 -9.00
C GLY A 453 -27.57 49.01 -8.05
N ASP A 454 -27.22 49.17 -6.76
CA ASP A 454 -26.88 50.39 -6.02
C ASP A 454 -26.17 50.11 -4.66
N GLN A 455 -25.77 51.20 -3.97
CA GLN A 455 -25.66 51.46 -2.50
C GLN A 455 -25.87 50.35 -1.42
N ILE A 456 -25.21 50.32 -0.25
CA ILE A 456 -24.27 51.24 0.47
C ILE A 456 -23.18 50.41 1.19
N GLY A 457 -21.96 50.96 1.33
CA GLY A 457 -21.05 50.61 2.43
C GLY A 457 -20.13 51.79 2.81
N GLY A 458 -20.06 52.15 4.10
CA GLY A 458 -19.10 53.14 4.63
C GLY A 458 -19.67 54.14 5.64
N GLY A 459 -19.22 54.03 6.90
CA GLY A 459 -19.08 55.19 7.81
C GLY A 459 -17.64 55.74 7.72
N ALA A 460 -17.25 56.77 8.46
CA ALA A 460 -17.96 57.58 9.45
C ALA A 460 -17.22 58.93 9.62
N ASP A 461 -17.80 59.89 10.35
CA ASP A 461 -17.09 61.10 10.84
C ASP A 461 -17.64 61.54 12.22
N PRO A 462 -16.90 62.33 13.04
CA PRO A 462 -17.09 62.37 14.50
C PRO A 462 -17.69 63.68 15.08
N SER A 463 -17.73 63.75 16.43
CA SER A 463 -18.16 64.84 17.34
C SER A 463 -19.67 65.04 17.53
N GLY A 464 -20.21 65.40 18.71
CA GLY A 464 -19.67 65.34 20.07
C GLY A 464 -19.94 66.56 20.98
N ALA A 465 -20.85 66.46 21.96
CA ALA A 465 -20.96 67.36 23.15
C ALA A 465 -22.00 66.87 24.19
N ALA A 466 -21.67 66.94 25.51
CA ALA A 466 -22.53 66.81 26.72
C ALA A 466 -23.42 65.53 26.86
N GLY A 467 -23.83 65.02 28.03
CA GLY A 467 -23.75 65.38 29.46
C GLY A 467 -25.04 64.86 30.16
N ASP A 468 -25.12 64.49 31.45
CA ASP A 468 -24.20 64.46 32.61
C ASP A 468 -24.81 63.54 33.72
N GLN A 469 -24.14 63.38 34.88
CA GLN A 469 -24.66 62.92 36.20
C GLN A 469 -24.80 61.42 36.55
N SER A 470 -23.86 60.99 37.42
CA SER A 470 -24.04 60.21 38.67
C SER A 470 -24.76 58.84 38.70
N GLY A 471 -24.07 57.83 39.25
CA GLY A 471 -24.66 56.63 39.83
C GLY A 471 -23.62 55.81 40.61
N SER A 472 -23.78 55.67 41.93
CA SER A 472 -22.81 54.98 42.81
C SER A 472 -23.26 53.56 43.19
N GLY A 473 -22.31 52.62 43.22
CA GLY A 473 -22.50 51.25 43.70
C GLY A 473 -21.15 50.58 43.94
N ALA A 474 -21.04 49.74 44.96
CA ALA A 474 -19.78 49.10 45.39
C ALA A 474 -20.05 47.67 45.93
N ALA A 475 -18.97 46.99 46.30
CA ALA A 475 -18.87 45.56 46.67
C ALA A 475 -18.87 44.58 45.47
N ASP A 476 -18.18 43.44 45.51
CA ASP A 476 -17.44 42.85 46.64
C ASP A 476 -16.13 42.15 46.23
N ASP A 477 -15.29 41.84 47.23
CA ASP A 477 -13.98 41.16 47.12
C ASP A 477 -14.04 39.71 47.66
N GLY A 478 -13.08 38.85 47.29
CA GLY A 478 -12.79 37.63 48.04
C GLY A 478 -12.41 36.38 47.24
N SER A 479 -11.12 36.21 46.92
CA SER A 479 -10.51 34.87 46.81
C SER A 479 -9.05 34.87 47.25
N SER A 480 -8.72 34.05 48.25
CA SER A 480 -7.47 34.12 49.01
C SER A 480 -6.33 33.25 48.48
N GLN A 481 -5.10 33.75 48.53
CA GLN A 481 -3.88 32.94 48.53
C GLN A 481 -3.50 32.51 49.95
N THR A 482 -2.97 31.29 50.10
CA THR A 482 -1.97 30.84 51.12
C THR A 482 -1.72 29.33 50.95
N ASP A 483 -0.55 28.75 51.18
CA ASP A 483 0.84 29.24 51.05
C ASP A 483 1.81 28.05 51.19
N THR A 484 3.06 28.19 50.72
CA THR A 484 4.21 27.27 50.95
C THR A 484 4.08 25.80 50.46
N HIS A 485 5.17 25.08 50.14
CA HIS A 485 6.58 25.32 50.42
C HIS A 485 7.50 25.01 49.22
#